data_AF-A0A1R3U8N0-F1
#
_entry.id   AF-A0A1R3U8N0-F1
#
_cell.length_a   1.000
_cell.length_b   1.000
_cell.length_c   1.000
_cell.angle_alpha   90.00
_cell.angle_beta   90.00
_cell.angle_gamma   90.00
#
_symmetry.space_group_name_H-M   'P 1'
#
loop_
_entity.id
_entity.type
_entity.pdbx_description
1 polymer ?
#
loop_
_entity_poly.entity_id
_entity_poly.type
_entity_poly.pdbx_seq_one_letter_code
_entity_poly.pdbx_strand_id
1 'polypeptide(L)'
;MSDFKWRHFQGEVILWAVRWYCRYGVSYRDLEQMMGERGVAVDHSTIYRWVQKYAPEIEKRLRWQWRRPQSTSWRVDETYVKVRGQWTYLYRAVDKFGNTIDFYLSPTRNAKAAKRFLGKALNGLQDWEKTTVINTDKAPTYGITLSQLKAEGKCPAELVHRQVKYLNNVVEADHGKLKQLIRPVRGFKTLKTAYATIKGFEVMRALRKGQAAIFNLTGDICGEARIVERAFGIGPSALTEAVALLAQNLESQTA
;
A
#
# COMPACT_ATOMS: atom_id res chain seq x y z
N MET A 1 8.89 -9.47 22.29
CA MET A 1 10.24 -9.44 21.69
C MET A 1 10.28 -8.27 20.72
N SER A 2 11.12 -7.26 20.93
CA SER A 2 11.09 -6.04 20.09
C SER A 2 11.39 -6.37 18.62
N ASP A 3 10.63 -5.80 17.68
CA ASP A 3 10.76 -6.05 16.22
C ASP A 3 12.14 -5.69 15.63
N PHE A 4 12.91 -4.93 16.43
CA PHE A 4 14.24 -4.43 16.13
C PHE A 4 15.31 -5.05 17.02
N LYS A 5 14.99 -6.12 17.76
CA LYS A 5 16.00 -6.88 18.52
C LYS A 5 17.14 -7.31 17.59
N TRP A 6 18.38 -7.09 18.03
CA TRP A 6 19.61 -7.38 17.28
C TRP A 6 19.86 -6.47 16.07
N ARG A 7 19.23 -5.29 16.02
CA ARG A 7 19.59 -4.24 15.07
C ARG A 7 20.58 -3.27 15.70
N HIS A 8 21.59 -2.88 14.93
CA HIS A 8 22.57 -1.86 15.34
C HIS A 8 21.97 -0.43 15.39
N PHE A 9 20.83 -0.23 14.72
CA PHE A 9 20.16 1.07 14.63
C PHE A 9 18.83 1.03 15.39
N GLN A 10 18.46 2.17 15.97
CA GLN A 10 17.16 2.37 16.61
C GLN A 10 16.02 2.13 15.62
N GLY A 11 14.90 1.59 16.10
CA GLY A 11 13.76 1.24 15.25
C GLY A 11 13.18 2.45 14.50
N GLU A 12 13.21 3.63 15.11
CA GLU A 12 12.77 4.90 14.50
C GLU A 12 13.58 5.22 13.24
N VAL A 13 14.91 5.16 13.33
CA VAL A 13 15.83 5.41 12.21
C VAL A 13 15.58 4.43 11.05
N ILE A 14 15.35 3.15 11.39
CA ILE A 14 15.03 2.12 10.40
C ILE A 14 13.69 2.44 9.71
N LEU A 15 12.66 2.80 10.48
CA LEU A 15 11.35 3.13 9.95
C LEU A 15 11.37 4.41 9.12
N TRP A 16 12.17 5.42 9.46
CA TRP A 16 12.36 6.63 8.65
C TRP A 16 12.90 6.27 7.26
N ALA A 17 14.00 5.53 7.20
CA ALA A 17 14.59 5.11 5.92
C ALA A 17 13.58 4.32 5.07
N VAL A 18 12.90 3.33 5.66
CA VAL A 18 11.91 2.51 4.94
C VAL A 18 10.73 3.35 4.44
N ARG A 19 10.19 4.24 5.27
CA ARG A 19 9.09 5.14 4.91
C ARG A 19 9.50 6.11 3.82
N TRP A 20 10.64 6.78 3.94
CA TRP A 20 11.11 7.74 2.94
C TRP A 20 11.33 7.08 1.58
N TYR A 21 11.98 5.91 1.57
CA TYR A 21 12.09 5.11 0.36
C TYR A 21 10.73 4.81 -0.26
N CYS A 22 9.77 4.34 0.54
CA CYS A 22 8.47 3.90 0.05
C CYS A 22 7.51 5.02 -0.34
N ARG A 23 7.66 6.20 0.29
CA ARG A 23 6.80 7.36 0.09
C ARG A 23 7.27 8.23 -1.07
N TYR A 24 8.58 8.42 -1.22
CA TYR A 24 9.13 9.36 -2.21
C TYR A 24 9.74 8.69 -3.43
N GLY A 25 10.04 7.39 -3.37
CA GLY A 25 10.62 6.66 -4.50
C GLY A 25 12.06 7.11 -4.80
N VAL A 26 12.83 7.47 -3.78
CA VAL A 26 14.27 7.79 -3.93
C VAL A 26 15.10 6.53 -4.17
N SER A 27 16.30 6.66 -4.76
CA SER A 27 17.20 5.51 -4.87
C SER A 27 17.82 5.16 -3.52
N TYR A 28 18.28 3.92 -3.34
CA TYR A 28 18.93 3.52 -2.09
C TYR A 28 20.22 4.30 -1.80
N ARG A 29 20.94 4.75 -2.84
CA ARG A 29 22.16 5.53 -2.70
C ARG A 29 21.86 6.97 -2.31
N ASP A 30 20.82 7.57 -2.90
CA ASP A 30 20.39 8.92 -2.50
C ASP A 30 19.90 8.90 -1.05
N LEU A 31 19.16 7.85 -0.66
CA LEU A 31 18.70 7.69 0.71
C LEU A 31 19.85 7.48 1.70
N GLU A 32 20.92 6.77 1.33
CA GLU A 32 22.14 6.69 2.12
C GLU A 32 22.76 8.09 2.34
N GLN A 33 22.85 8.92 1.30
CA GLN A 33 23.34 10.30 1.44
C GLN A 33 22.44 11.16 2.34
N MET A 34 21.11 11.09 2.15
CA MET A 34 20.13 11.80 2.99
C MET A 34 20.19 11.39 4.46
N MET A 35 20.51 10.13 4.75
CA MET A 35 20.72 9.64 6.12
C MET A 35 22.05 10.14 6.67
N GLY A 36 23.10 10.20 5.83
CA GLY A 36 24.41 10.76 6.17
C GLY A 36 24.36 12.24 6.53
N GLU A 37 23.57 13.06 5.81
CA GLU A 37 23.32 14.48 6.14
C GLU A 37 22.75 14.67 7.54
N ARG A 38 22.05 13.65 8.07
CA ARG A 38 21.47 13.64 9.42
C ARG A 38 22.36 12.95 10.46
N GLY A 39 23.62 12.67 10.10
CA GLY A 39 24.60 12.01 10.97
C GLY A 39 24.44 10.50 11.11
N VAL A 40 23.63 9.85 10.27
CA VAL A 40 23.42 8.40 10.31
C VAL A 40 24.23 7.71 9.21
N ALA A 41 25.40 7.17 9.57
CA ALA A 41 26.24 6.39 8.66
C ALA A 41 25.65 5.00 8.40
N VAL A 42 24.96 4.79 7.28
CA VAL A 42 24.36 3.51 6.90
C VAL A 42 24.54 3.24 5.40
N ASP A 43 25.05 2.06 5.08
CA ASP A 43 25.22 1.63 3.68
C ASP A 43 23.87 1.33 2.99
N HIS A 44 23.74 1.70 1.71
CA HIS A 44 22.55 1.45 0.89
C HIS A 44 22.08 -0.02 0.89
N SER A 45 22.99 -1.00 1.01
CA SER A 45 22.61 -2.41 1.11
C SER A 45 21.90 -2.75 2.43
N THR A 46 22.23 -2.03 3.51
CA THR A 46 21.54 -2.16 4.80
C THR A 46 20.14 -1.59 4.72
N ILE A 47 19.97 -0.42 4.11
CA ILE A 47 18.65 0.16 3.83
C ILE A 47 17.81 -0.78 2.95
N TYR A 48 18.42 -1.38 1.91
CA TYR A 48 17.76 -2.39 1.09
C TYR A 48 17.21 -3.54 1.93
N ARG A 49 18.04 -4.14 2.81
CA ARG A 49 17.61 -5.22 3.71
C ARG A 49 16.48 -4.79 4.64
N TRP A 50 16.49 -3.54 5.11
CA TRP A 50 15.40 -2.99 5.91
C TRP A 50 14.11 -2.88 5.12
N VAL A 51 14.13 -2.34 3.90
CA VAL A 51 12.93 -2.26 3.05
C VAL A 51 12.37 -3.65 2.79
N GLN A 52 13.22 -4.63 2.44
CA GLN A 52 12.77 -6.00 2.17
C GLN A 52 12.12 -6.67 3.38
N LYS A 53 12.56 -6.35 4.60
CA LYS A 53 11.98 -6.90 5.84
C LYS A 53 10.75 -6.13 6.29
N TYR A 54 10.85 -4.81 6.41
CA TYR A 54 9.88 -3.99 7.13
C TYR A 54 8.76 -3.46 6.24
N ALA A 55 8.95 -3.25 4.93
CA ALA A 55 7.85 -2.83 4.06
C ALA A 55 6.67 -3.84 4.03
N PRO A 56 6.91 -5.16 3.94
CA PRO A 56 5.84 -6.16 4.08
C PRO A 56 5.21 -6.19 5.48
N GLU A 57 6.00 -5.95 6.54
CA GLU A 57 5.49 -5.94 7.91
C GLU A 57 4.61 -4.71 8.18
N ILE A 58 5.02 -3.53 7.67
CA ILE A 58 4.21 -2.32 7.67
C ILE A 58 2.86 -2.60 6.99
N GLU A 59 2.89 -3.21 5.80
CA GLU A 59 1.68 -3.57 5.06
C GLU A 59 0.78 -4.54 5.81
N LYS A 60 1.36 -5.55 6.44
CA LYS A 60 0.64 -6.55 7.24
C LYS A 60 -0.09 -5.89 8.42
N ARG A 61 0.59 -5.02 9.16
CA ARG A 61 0.06 -4.40 10.38
C ARG A 61 -0.94 -3.29 10.10
N LEU A 62 -0.70 -2.49 9.07
CA LEU A 62 -1.58 -1.39 8.69
C LEU A 62 -2.72 -1.83 7.77
N ARG A 63 -2.73 -3.09 7.29
CA ARG A 63 -3.73 -3.61 6.33
C ARG A 63 -5.16 -3.20 6.69
N TRP A 64 -5.56 -3.37 7.94
CA TRP A 64 -6.93 -3.10 8.38
C TRP A 64 -7.28 -1.60 8.44
N GLN A 65 -6.28 -0.72 8.53
CA GLN A 65 -6.47 0.72 8.65
C GLN A 65 -6.72 1.40 7.30
N TRP A 66 -6.07 0.93 6.22
CA TRP A 66 -6.17 1.57 4.90
C TRP A 66 -7.02 0.78 3.88
N ARG A 67 -7.23 -0.53 4.07
CA ARG A 67 -7.90 -1.41 3.08
C ARG A 67 -9.41 -1.23 2.98
N ARG A 68 -10.04 -0.45 3.87
CA ARG A 68 -11.50 -0.30 3.90
C ARG A 68 -11.98 0.47 2.66
N PRO A 69 -12.75 -0.15 1.76
CA PRO A 69 -13.31 0.55 0.60
C PRO A 69 -14.31 1.59 1.09
N GLN A 70 -14.25 2.81 0.56
CA GLN A 70 -15.26 3.83 0.83
C GLN A 70 -16.44 3.76 -0.15
N SER A 71 -16.39 2.83 -1.10
CA SER A 71 -17.41 2.66 -2.12
C SER A 71 -17.61 1.19 -2.50
N THR A 72 -18.85 0.86 -2.82
CA THR A 72 -19.29 -0.44 -3.38
C THR A 72 -19.03 -0.57 -4.88
N SER A 73 -18.33 0.38 -5.51
CA SER A 73 -17.97 0.35 -6.93
C SER A 73 -16.45 0.34 -7.12
N TRP A 74 -15.94 -0.73 -7.72
CA TRP A 74 -14.50 -0.97 -7.90
C TRP A 74 -14.08 -0.84 -9.36
N ARG A 75 -12.85 -0.42 -9.58
CA ARG A 75 -12.14 -0.54 -10.86
C ARG A 75 -10.96 -1.48 -10.67
N VAL A 76 -10.90 -2.51 -11.50
CA VAL A 76 -9.86 -3.53 -11.47
C VAL A 76 -9.14 -3.53 -12.80
N ASP A 77 -7.82 -3.42 -12.73
CA ASP A 77 -6.98 -3.42 -13.91
C ASP A 77 -5.57 -3.93 -13.59
N GLU A 78 -4.83 -4.29 -14.63
CA GLU A 78 -3.45 -4.75 -14.54
C GLU A 78 -2.48 -3.72 -15.09
N THR A 79 -1.37 -3.50 -14.37
CA THR A 79 -0.23 -2.76 -14.91
C THR A 79 1.01 -3.62 -15.02
N TYR A 80 1.83 -3.32 -16.02
CA TYR A 80 3.14 -3.94 -16.18
C TYR A 80 4.16 -3.39 -15.17
N VAL A 81 5.03 -4.27 -14.66
CA VAL A 81 6.20 -3.95 -13.84
C VAL A 81 7.38 -4.82 -14.28
N LYS A 82 8.58 -4.25 -14.47
CA LYS A 82 9.76 -5.03 -14.83
C LYS A 82 10.39 -5.71 -13.61
N VAL A 83 10.55 -7.03 -13.70
CA VAL A 83 11.27 -7.85 -12.71
C VAL A 83 12.28 -8.72 -13.47
N ARG A 84 13.56 -8.60 -13.13
CA ARG A 84 14.68 -9.31 -13.79
C ARG A 84 14.69 -9.11 -15.31
N GLY A 85 14.35 -7.91 -15.78
CA GLY A 85 14.25 -7.59 -17.20
C GLY A 85 13.00 -8.11 -17.91
N GLN A 86 12.18 -8.94 -17.24
CA GLN A 86 10.92 -9.46 -17.79
C GLN A 86 9.72 -8.66 -17.30
N TRP A 87 8.70 -8.54 -18.15
CA TRP A 87 7.45 -7.91 -17.77
C TRP A 87 6.60 -8.84 -16.91
N THR A 88 6.14 -8.32 -15.78
CA THR A 88 5.22 -8.98 -14.85
C THR A 88 3.98 -8.13 -14.67
N TYR A 89 2.90 -8.74 -14.21
CA TYR A 89 1.58 -8.13 -14.11
C TYR A 89 1.24 -7.84 -12.65
N LEU A 90 1.04 -6.57 -12.33
CA LEU A 90 0.52 -6.12 -11.05
C LEU A 90 -0.97 -5.84 -11.21
N TYR A 91 -1.78 -6.76 -10.71
CA TYR A 91 -3.23 -6.61 -10.57
C TYR A 91 -3.53 -5.63 -9.45
N ARG A 92 -4.44 -4.68 -9.69
CA ARG A 92 -4.81 -3.66 -8.71
C ARG A 92 -6.32 -3.42 -8.73
N ALA A 93 -6.86 -3.14 -7.56
CA ALA A 93 -8.24 -2.74 -7.36
C ALA A 93 -8.27 -1.40 -6.65
N VAL A 94 -9.03 -0.46 -7.20
CA VAL A 94 -9.30 0.84 -6.58
C VAL A 94 -10.80 1.10 -6.53
N ASP A 95 -11.25 1.87 -5.56
CA ASP A 95 -12.66 2.30 -5.50
C ASP A 95 -12.95 3.46 -6.47
N LYS A 96 -14.21 3.93 -6.51
CA LYS A 96 -14.62 5.09 -7.32
C LYS A 96 -13.83 6.36 -7.01
N PHE A 97 -13.36 6.54 -5.78
CA PHE A 97 -12.62 7.70 -5.31
C PHE A 97 -11.11 7.57 -5.53
N GLY A 98 -10.65 6.42 -6.03
CA GLY A 98 -9.23 6.12 -6.25
C GLY A 98 -8.51 5.60 -5.01
N ASN A 99 -9.22 5.19 -3.95
CA ASN A 99 -8.62 4.52 -2.80
C ASN A 99 -8.17 3.10 -3.18
N THR A 100 -6.98 2.69 -2.75
CA THR A 100 -6.44 1.35 -3.03
C THR A 100 -7.18 0.32 -2.17
N ILE A 101 -7.69 -0.73 -2.79
CA ILE A 101 -8.39 -1.83 -2.11
C ILE A 101 -7.43 -3.00 -1.91
N ASP A 102 -6.89 -3.55 -2.99
CA ASP A 102 -5.89 -4.62 -2.92
C ASP A 102 -5.04 -4.64 -4.19
N PHE A 103 -3.92 -5.36 -4.13
CA PHE A 103 -3.01 -5.58 -5.23
C PHE A 103 -2.42 -6.99 -5.18
N TYR A 104 -1.98 -7.49 -6.34
CA TYR A 104 -1.35 -8.80 -6.47
C TYR A 104 -0.37 -8.83 -7.63
N LEU A 105 0.88 -9.22 -7.35
CA LEU A 105 1.92 -9.35 -8.37
C LEU A 105 1.97 -10.79 -8.89
N SER A 106 1.89 -10.95 -10.21
CA SER A 106 1.92 -12.22 -10.92
C SER A 106 2.88 -12.16 -12.11
N PRO A 107 3.65 -13.23 -12.38
CA PRO A 107 4.45 -13.32 -13.61
C PRO A 107 3.58 -13.48 -14.86
N THR A 108 2.37 -14.02 -14.72
CA THR A 108 1.49 -14.35 -15.85
C THR A 108 0.18 -13.58 -15.82
N ARG A 109 -0.31 -13.16 -16.99
CA ARG A 109 -1.66 -12.62 -17.19
C ARG A 109 -2.61 -13.75 -17.59
N ASN A 110 -3.26 -14.38 -16.61
CA ASN A 110 -4.21 -15.46 -16.86
C ASN A 110 -5.40 -15.41 -15.89
N ALA A 111 -6.47 -16.14 -16.23
CA ALA A 111 -7.67 -16.22 -15.40
C ALA A 111 -7.38 -16.75 -13.98
N LYS A 112 -6.38 -17.64 -13.82
CA LYS A 112 -5.97 -18.16 -12.51
C LYS A 112 -5.39 -17.06 -11.61
N ALA A 113 -4.56 -16.18 -12.16
CA ALA A 113 -4.00 -15.02 -11.44
C ALA A 113 -5.09 -14.01 -11.10
N ALA A 114 -5.98 -13.68 -12.05
CA ALA A 114 -7.12 -12.82 -11.81
C ALA A 114 -8.04 -13.38 -10.71
N LYS A 115 -8.31 -14.69 -10.72
CA LYS A 115 -9.11 -15.38 -9.69
C LYS A 115 -8.46 -15.33 -8.32
N ARG A 116 -7.15 -15.58 -8.24
CA ARG A 116 -6.39 -15.46 -6.99
C ARG A 116 -6.44 -14.03 -6.46
N PHE A 117 -6.28 -13.04 -7.34
CA PHE A 117 -6.34 -11.63 -6.98
C PHE A 117 -7.72 -11.25 -6.45
N LEU A 118 -8.79 -11.47 -7.22
CA LEU A 118 -10.15 -11.12 -6.82
C LEU A 118 -10.60 -11.90 -5.59
N GLY A 119 -10.27 -13.19 -5.50
CA GLY A 119 -10.54 -14.00 -4.31
C GLY A 119 -9.83 -13.46 -3.07
N LYS A 120 -8.55 -13.06 -3.17
CA LYS A 120 -7.81 -12.41 -2.08
C LYS A 120 -8.43 -11.07 -1.69
N ALA A 121 -8.83 -10.27 -2.68
CA ALA A 121 -9.41 -8.95 -2.48
C ALA A 121 -10.76 -9.04 -1.73
N LEU A 122 -11.62 -9.98 -2.13
CA LEU A 122 -12.96 -10.17 -1.57
C LEU A 122 -12.96 -10.89 -0.22
N ASN A 123 -12.13 -11.92 -0.05
CA ASN A 123 -12.06 -12.67 1.23
C ASN A 123 -11.57 -11.81 2.41
N GLY A 124 -10.90 -10.70 2.13
CA GLY A 124 -10.38 -9.82 3.17
C GLY A 124 -11.33 -8.70 3.57
N LEU A 125 -12.56 -8.72 3.09
CA LEU A 125 -13.59 -7.73 3.39
C LEU A 125 -14.74 -8.35 4.16
N GLN A 126 -15.37 -7.55 5.00
CA GLN A 126 -16.60 -7.95 5.68
C GLN A 126 -17.76 -8.00 4.69
N ASP A 127 -18.84 -8.71 5.04
CA ASP A 127 -19.97 -8.91 4.13
C ASP A 127 -20.61 -7.59 3.67
N TRP A 128 -20.70 -6.59 4.56
CA TRP A 128 -21.23 -5.26 4.24
C TRP A 128 -20.26 -4.37 3.45
N GLU A 129 -18.97 -4.72 3.38
CA GLU A 129 -17.95 -4.02 2.60
C GLU A 129 -17.83 -4.60 1.17
N LYS A 130 -18.54 -5.70 0.89
CA LYS A 130 -18.50 -6.35 -0.42
C LYS A 130 -19.05 -5.40 -1.49
N THR A 131 -18.36 -5.41 -2.62
CA THR A 131 -18.69 -4.60 -3.78
C THR A 131 -19.96 -5.09 -4.47
N THR A 132 -20.77 -4.16 -4.94
CA THR A 132 -21.93 -4.44 -5.80
C THR A 132 -21.56 -4.33 -7.28
N VAL A 133 -20.50 -3.59 -7.62
CA VAL A 133 -20.10 -3.34 -9.00
C VAL A 133 -18.59 -3.44 -9.18
N ILE A 134 -18.14 -4.29 -10.10
CA ILE A 134 -16.74 -4.34 -10.54
C ILE A 134 -16.68 -3.90 -12.01
N ASN A 135 -15.90 -2.85 -12.28
CA ASN A 135 -15.53 -2.45 -13.62
C ASN A 135 -14.15 -3.01 -13.95
N THR A 136 -14.02 -3.69 -15.09
CA THR A 136 -12.72 -4.18 -15.60
C THR A 136 -12.50 -3.74 -17.03
N ASP A 137 -11.29 -3.93 -17.54
CA ASP A 137 -11.05 -3.91 -18.98
C ASP A 137 -11.83 -5.04 -19.70
N LYS A 138 -11.93 -4.95 -21.03
CA LYS A 138 -12.64 -5.90 -21.90
C LYS A 138 -11.99 -7.29 -21.99
N ALA A 139 -11.00 -7.59 -21.16
CA ALA A 139 -10.34 -8.89 -21.16
C ALA A 139 -11.33 -10.01 -20.75
N PRO A 140 -11.47 -11.08 -21.56
CA PRO A 140 -12.43 -12.16 -21.29
C PRO A 140 -12.11 -12.96 -20.02
N THR A 141 -10.88 -12.87 -19.54
CA THR A 141 -10.41 -13.51 -18.29
C THR A 141 -11.21 -13.09 -17.06
N TYR A 142 -11.65 -11.83 -17.00
CA TYR A 142 -12.38 -11.32 -15.84
C TYR A 142 -13.81 -11.85 -15.76
N GLY A 143 -14.52 -11.92 -16.88
CA GLY A 143 -15.88 -12.47 -16.92
C GLY A 143 -15.91 -13.92 -16.44
N ILE A 144 -15.02 -14.77 -16.98
CA ILE A 144 -14.87 -16.18 -16.56
C ILE A 144 -14.55 -16.28 -15.07
N THR A 145 -13.63 -15.42 -14.59
CA THR A 145 -13.20 -15.41 -13.20
C THR A 145 -14.35 -15.05 -12.24
N LEU A 146 -15.13 -14.02 -12.59
CA LEU A 146 -16.25 -13.57 -11.76
C LEU A 146 -17.36 -14.63 -11.72
N SER A 147 -17.68 -15.27 -12.85
CA SER A 147 -18.64 -16.37 -12.87
C SER A 147 -18.21 -17.53 -11.96
N GLN A 148 -16.92 -17.91 -11.98
CA GLN A 148 -16.40 -18.95 -11.08
C GLN A 148 -16.46 -18.52 -9.61
N LEU A 149 -16.12 -17.26 -9.29
CA LEU A 149 -16.17 -16.77 -7.91
C LEU A 149 -17.60 -16.65 -7.37
N LYS A 150 -18.58 -16.36 -8.24
CA LYS A 150 -20.00 -16.42 -7.90
C LYS A 150 -20.45 -17.86 -7.62
N ALA A 151 -20.07 -18.82 -8.46
CA ALA A 151 -20.38 -20.23 -8.25
C ALA A 151 -19.77 -20.79 -6.95
N GLU A 152 -18.59 -20.30 -6.55
CA GLU A 152 -17.93 -20.65 -5.28
C GLU A 152 -18.49 -19.91 -4.05
N GLY A 153 -19.49 -19.02 -4.21
CA GLY A 153 -20.06 -18.23 -3.10
C GLY A 153 -19.14 -17.14 -2.54
N LYS A 154 -18.03 -16.82 -3.24
CA LYS A 154 -17.05 -15.80 -2.80
C LYS A 154 -17.42 -14.38 -3.19
N CYS A 155 -18.31 -14.23 -4.17
CA CYS A 155 -18.87 -12.95 -4.61
C CYS A 155 -20.37 -12.89 -4.29
N PRO A 156 -20.93 -11.70 -3.99
CA PRO A 156 -22.37 -11.51 -4.01
C PRO A 156 -22.96 -11.94 -5.36
N ALA A 157 -24.10 -12.65 -5.34
CA ALA A 157 -24.77 -13.09 -6.57
C ALA A 157 -25.16 -11.90 -7.47
N GLU A 158 -25.62 -10.81 -6.84
CA GLU A 158 -26.05 -9.55 -7.46
C GLU A 158 -24.90 -8.71 -8.01
N LEU A 159 -23.64 -9.11 -7.81
CA LEU A 159 -22.48 -8.34 -8.27
C LEU A 159 -22.56 -8.11 -9.79
N VAL A 160 -22.58 -6.84 -10.19
CA VAL A 160 -22.65 -6.45 -11.60
C VAL A 160 -21.24 -6.24 -12.14
N HIS A 161 -20.89 -6.99 -13.20
CA HIS A 161 -19.67 -6.79 -13.96
C HIS A 161 -19.90 -5.77 -15.07
N ARG A 162 -19.08 -4.72 -15.14
CA ARG A 162 -19.12 -3.69 -16.17
C ARG A 162 -17.79 -3.60 -16.91
N GLN A 163 -17.86 -3.18 -18.18
CA GLN A 163 -16.70 -3.01 -19.06
C GLN A 163 -16.73 -1.62 -19.71
N VAL A 164 -16.74 -0.59 -18.86
CA VAL A 164 -16.88 0.80 -19.29
C VAL A 164 -15.51 1.47 -19.32
N LYS A 165 -15.03 1.84 -20.51
CA LYS A 165 -13.67 2.35 -20.76
C LYS A 165 -13.34 3.60 -19.92
N TYR A 166 -14.20 4.61 -19.92
CA TYR A 166 -13.92 5.89 -19.25
C TYR A 166 -13.87 5.78 -17.72
N LEU A 167 -14.47 4.74 -17.12
CA LEU A 167 -14.39 4.53 -15.68
C LEU A 167 -13.01 4.02 -15.24
N ASN A 168 -12.22 3.45 -16.16
CA ASN A 168 -10.86 2.97 -15.88
C ASN A 168 -9.84 4.11 -15.73
N ASN A 169 -10.16 5.34 -16.14
CA ASN A 169 -9.26 6.49 -16.00
C ASN A 169 -8.73 6.66 -14.55
N VAL A 170 -9.56 6.32 -13.55
CA VAL A 170 -9.17 6.38 -12.13
C VAL A 170 -8.04 5.39 -11.81
N VAL A 171 -8.18 4.13 -12.23
CA VAL A 171 -7.16 3.10 -11.98
C VAL A 171 -5.90 3.34 -12.83
N GLU A 172 -6.05 3.86 -14.04
CA GLU A 172 -4.95 4.25 -14.92
C GLU A 172 -4.14 5.43 -14.36
N ALA A 173 -4.80 6.48 -13.87
CA ALA A 173 -4.13 7.58 -13.17
C ALA A 173 -3.40 7.08 -11.92
N ASP A 174 -4.02 6.11 -11.22
CA ASP A 174 -3.43 5.48 -10.06
C ASP A 174 -2.16 4.67 -10.43
N HIS A 175 -2.17 3.95 -11.57
CA HIS A 175 -1.00 3.29 -12.16
C HIS A 175 0.13 4.27 -12.45
N GLY A 176 -0.17 5.44 -13.00
CA GLY A 176 0.83 6.46 -13.33
C GLY A 176 1.65 6.88 -12.11
N LYS A 177 0.96 7.18 -10.99
CA LYS A 177 1.61 7.57 -9.74
C LYS A 177 2.47 6.44 -9.14
N LEU A 178 2.02 5.19 -9.23
CA LEU A 178 2.83 4.05 -8.77
C LEU A 178 4.07 3.86 -9.65
N LYS A 179 3.94 3.99 -10.98
CA LYS A 179 5.07 3.89 -11.91
C LYS A 179 6.12 4.98 -11.64
N GLN A 180 5.71 6.18 -11.24
CA GLN A 180 6.65 7.24 -10.83
C GLN A 180 7.52 6.81 -9.65
N LEU A 181 6.98 6.08 -8.66
CA LEU A 181 7.75 5.56 -7.52
C LEU A 181 8.66 4.38 -7.92
N ILE A 182 8.24 3.56 -8.89
CA ILE A 182 9.01 2.38 -9.31
C ILE A 182 10.18 2.78 -10.25
N ARG A 183 10.04 3.84 -11.04
CA ARG A 183 11.05 4.24 -12.04
C ARG A 183 12.46 4.44 -11.45
N PRO A 184 12.66 5.15 -10.32
CA PRO A 184 13.99 5.37 -9.75
C PRO A 184 14.63 4.10 -9.17
N VAL A 185 13.84 3.06 -8.89
CA VAL A 185 14.28 1.79 -8.31
C VAL A 185 15.13 0.95 -9.28
N ARG A 186 15.21 1.34 -10.57
CA ARG A 186 15.98 0.64 -11.63
C ARG A 186 15.64 -0.85 -11.78
N GLY A 187 14.36 -1.18 -11.57
CA GLY A 187 13.82 -2.53 -11.76
C GLY A 187 14.17 -3.52 -10.65
N PHE A 188 13.28 -4.47 -10.41
CA PHE A 188 13.45 -5.44 -9.33
C PHE A 188 14.27 -6.66 -9.77
N LYS A 189 15.04 -7.27 -8.86
CA LYS A 189 15.87 -8.45 -9.19
C LYS A 189 15.09 -9.77 -9.12
N THR A 190 14.12 -9.89 -8.21
CA THR A 190 13.30 -11.10 -8.02
C THR A 190 11.84 -10.74 -7.76
N LEU A 191 10.91 -11.66 -8.04
CA LEU A 191 9.48 -11.45 -7.76
C LEU A 191 9.21 -11.21 -6.28
N LYS A 192 9.90 -11.95 -5.40
CA LYS A 192 9.78 -11.80 -3.94
C LYS A 192 10.14 -10.38 -3.49
N THR A 193 11.26 -9.86 -4.00
CA THR A 193 11.75 -8.53 -3.61
C THR A 193 10.94 -7.39 -4.23
N ALA A 194 10.47 -7.59 -5.46
CA ALA A 194 9.51 -6.71 -6.11
C ALA A 194 8.24 -6.59 -5.27
N TYR A 195 7.65 -7.72 -4.90
CA TYR A 195 6.39 -7.73 -4.17
C TYR A 195 6.55 -7.13 -2.77
N ALA A 196 7.65 -7.41 -2.07
CA ALA A 196 7.94 -6.82 -0.77
C ALA A 196 8.03 -5.28 -0.83
N THR A 197 8.64 -4.76 -1.89
CA THR A 197 8.80 -3.31 -2.08
C THR A 197 7.49 -2.65 -2.51
N ILE A 198 6.74 -3.27 -3.43
CA ILE A 198 5.43 -2.78 -3.89
C ILE A 198 4.45 -2.68 -2.72
N LYS A 199 4.49 -3.63 -1.77
CA LYS A 199 3.71 -3.53 -0.53
C LYS A 199 3.97 -2.23 0.22
N GLY A 200 5.23 -1.84 0.38
CA GLY A 200 5.58 -0.57 1.01
C GLY A 200 5.07 0.64 0.23
N PHE A 201 5.23 0.63 -1.10
CA PHE A 201 4.75 1.70 -1.97
C PHE A 201 3.23 1.89 -1.86
N GLU A 202 2.47 0.80 -1.93
CA GLU A 202 1.02 0.83 -1.84
C GLU A 202 0.54 1.36 -0.49
N VAL A 203 1.15 0.93 0.62
CA VAL A 203 0.78 1.39 1.95
C VAL A 203 1.05 2.88 2.12
N MET A 204 2.27 3.34 1.81
CA MET A 204 2.61 4.77 1.93
C MET A 204 1.74 5.64 1.02
N ARG A 205 1.36 5.10 -0.15
CA ARG A 205 0.46 5.78 -1.07
C ARG A 205 -0.98 5.81 -0.58
N ALA A 206 -1.46 4.76 0.09
CA ALA A 206 -2.76 4.75 0.74
C ALA A 206 -2.81 5.75 1.90
N LEU A 207 -1.75 5.84 2.72
CA LEU A 207 -1.61 6.86 3.76
C LEU A 207 -1.64 8.28 3.16
N ARG A 208 -0.88 8.53 2.09
CA ARG A 208 -0.88 9.83 1.37
C ARG A 208 -2.25 10.20 0.79
N LYS A 209 -3.07 9.20 0.43
CA LYS A 209 -4.45 9.41 -0.05
C LYS A 209 -5.45 9.68 1.08
N GLY A 210 -5.02 9.63 2.34
CA GLY A 210 -5.91 9.80 3.50
C GLY A 210 -6.73 8.55 3.84
N GLN A 211 -6.40 7.37 3.30
CA GLN A 211 -7.16 6.14 3.58
C GLN A 211 -7.11 5.70 5.05
N ALA A 212 -6.15 6.22 5.82
CA ALA A 212 -6.02 6.02 7.26
C ALA A 212 -6.17 7.33 8.05
N ALA A 213 -6.85 8.35 7.50
CA ALA A 213 -6.97 9.67 8.11
C ALA A 213 -7.56 9.62 9.54
N ILE A 214 -8.48 8.70 9.81
CA ILE A 214 -9.07 8.48 11.15
C ILE A 214 -7.99 8.14 12.20
N PHE A 215 -6.88 7.53 11.77
CA PHE A 215 -5.76 7.19 12.65
C PHE A 215 -4.70 8.30 12.67
N ASN A 216 -4.81 9.32 11.82
CA ASN A 216 -3.89 10.46 11.77
C ASN A 216 -4.42 11.57 12.69
N LEU A 217 -4.01 11.56 13.96
CA LEU A 217 -4.55 12.48 14.97
C LEU A 217 -4.16 13.94 14.73
N THR A 218 -2.96 14.20 14.21
CA THR A 218 -2.46 15.55 13.93
C THR A 218 -2.88 16.06 12.55
N GLY A 219 -3.35 15.19 11.66
CA GLY A 219 -3.72 15.55 10.28
C GLY A 219 -2.54 15.90 9.37
N ASP A 220 -1.30 15.74 9.83
CA ASP A 220 -0.09 16.14 9.13
C ASP A 220 0.79 14.94 8.73
N ILE A 221 1.95 15.23 8.12
CA ILE A 221 2.91 14.19 7.68
C ILE A 221 3.53 13.46 8.87
N CYS A 222 3.66 14.13 10.03
CA CYS A 222 4.19 13.55 11.24
C CYS A 222 3.21 12.53 11.84
N GLY A 223 1.91 12.80 11.82
CA GLY A 223 0.91 11.83 12.26
C GLY A 223 0.82 10.61 11.35
N GLU A 224 1.01 10.79 10.03
CA GLU A 224 1.22 9.64 9.13
C GLU A 224 2.45 8.80 9.51
N ALA A 225 3.51 9.42 10.04
CA ALA A 225 4.68 8.70 10.56
C ALA A 225 4.35 7.91 11.82
N ARG A 226 3.65 8.56 12.75
CA ARG A 226 3.24 7.98 14.02
C ARG A 226 2.27 6.82 13.85
N ILE A 227 1.42 6.82 12.82
CA ILE A 227 0.62 5.63 12.46
C ILE A 227 1.52 4.40 12.26
N VAL A 228 2.63 4.56 11.52
CA VAL A 228 3.57 3.48 11.26
C VAL A 228 4.33 3.12 12.53
N GLU A 229 4.85 4.11 13.27
CA GLU A 229 5.62 3.89 14.50
C GLU A 229 4.79 3.15 15.56
N ARG A 230 3.53 3.58 15.79
CA ARG A 230 2.60 2.91 16.71
C ARG A 230 2.31 1.48 16.31
N ALA A 231 2.24 1.18 15.01
CA ALA A 231 2.11 -0.20 14.54
C ALA A 231 3.32 -1.08 14.93
N PHE A 232 4.46 -0.48 15.24
CA PHE A 232 5.66 -1.17 15.73
C PHE A 232 5.88 -1.03 17.24
N GLY A 233 4.93 -0.41 17.97
CA GLY A 233 5.07 -0.16 19.40
C GLY A 233 6.21 0.82 19.72
N ILE A 234 6.51 1.72 18.79
CA ILE A 234 7.51 2.78 18.92
C ILE A 234 6.80 4.13 18.89
N GLY A 235 7.36 5.12 19.59
CA GLY A 235 6.80 6.46 19.66
C GLY A 235 5.63 6.60 20.64
N PRO A 236 5.03 7.80 20.71
CA PRO A 236 3.94 8.08 21.65
C PRO A 236 2.69 7.26 21.32
N SER A 237 1.98 6.83 22.37
CA SER A 237 0.68 6.18 22.21
C SER A 237 -0.34 7.16 21.61
N ALA A 238 -1.42 6.63 21.02
CA ALA A 238 -2.50 7.47 20.50
C ALA A 238 -3.11 8.38 21.58
N LEU A 239 -3.19 7.89 22.83
CA LEU A 239 -3.67 8.67 23.96
C LEU A 239 -2.70 9.79 24.33
N THR A 240 -1.40 9.50 24.39
CA THR A 240 -0.35 10.49 24.67
C THR A 240 -0.37 11.61 23.63
N GLU A 241 -0.51 11.25 22.35
CA GLU A 241 -0.57 12.20 21.24
C GLU A 241 -1.85 13.05 21.27
N ALA A 242 -3.00 12.45 21.58
CA ALA A 242 -4.26 13.17 21.72
C ALA A 242 -4.23 14.17 22.88
N VAL A 243 -3.68 13.76 24.03
CA VAL A 243 -3.53 14.65 25.20
C VAL A 243 -2.60 15.82 24.87
N ALA A 244 -1.47 15.57 24.19
CA ALA A 244 -0.55 16.63 23.78
C ALA A 244 -1.22 17.63 22.82
N LEU A 245 -2.03 17.16 21.88
CA LEU A 245 -2.80 18.01 20.96
C LEU A 245 -3.85 18.87 21.69
N LEU A 246 -4.56 18.27 22.66
CA LEU A 246 -5.54 19.00 23.46
C LEU A 246 -4.87 20.08 24.30
N ALA A 247 -3.72 19.77 24.92
CA ALA A 247 -2.93 20.74 25.69
C ALA A 247 -2.49 21.93 24.83
N GLN A 248 -1.94 21.68 23.62
CA GLN A 248 -1.54 22.74 22.69
C GLN A 248 -2.71 23.61 22.25
N ASN A 249 -3.87 23.01 21.97
CA ASN A 249 -5.07 23.74 21.59
C ASN A 249 -5.59 24.62 22.75
N LEU A 250 -5.57 24.11 23.98
CA LEU A 250 -5.94 24.88 25.18
C LEU A 250 -5.00 26.08 25.39
N GLU A 251 -3.69 25.87 25.29
CA GLU A 251 -2.70 26.95 25.40
C GLU A 251 -2.89 28.03 24.32
N SER A 252 -3.21 27.63 23.09
CA SER A 252 -3.48 28.56 21.98
C SER A 252 -4.80 29.34 22.11
N GLN A 253 -5.74 28.88 22.93
CA GLN A 253 -7.00 29.58 23.21
C GLN A 253 -6.87 30.57 24.37
N THR A 254 -5.83 30.42 25.19
CA THR A 254 -5.53 31.29 26.34
C THR A 254 -4.55 32.42 26.03
N ALA A 255 -3.99 32.46 24.81
CA ALA A 255 -3.08 33.48 24.31
C ALA A 255 -3.78 34.43 23.33
#